data_AF-A0A7Z9L3I3-F1
#
_entry.id   AF-A0A7Z9L3I3-F1
#
_cell.length_a   1.000
_cell.length_b   1.000
_cell.length_c   1.000
_cell.angle_alpha   90.00
_cell.angle_beta   90.00
_cell.angle_gamma   90.00
#
_symmetry.space_group_name_H-M   'P 1'
#
loop_
_entity.id
_entity.type
_entity.pdbx_description
1 polymer ?
#
loop_
_entity_poly.entity_id
_entity_poly.type
_entity_poly.pdbx_seq_one_letter_code
_entity_poly.pdbx_strand_id
1 'polypeptide(L)'
;MTDDTYMRLALRLATKGLGRTGANPMVGAVVVKNGQIVGQGYHHAIGEPHAEAHALAQAGAKARGSSLYITLEPCVHENKRTPPCVPTIIASGVT
;
A
#
# COMPACT_ATOMS: atom_id res chain seq x y z
N MET A 1 -11.42 0.37 15.63
CA MET A 1 -9.96 0.09 15.59
C MET A 1 -9.23 1.42 15.52
N THR A 2 -8.02 1.49 16.07
CA THR A 2 -7.16 2.69 16.08
C THR A 2 -6.19 2.69 14.90
N ASP A 3 -5.59 3.83 14.58
CA ASP A 3 -4.52 3.94 13.57
C ASP A 3 -3.38 2.95 13.81
N ASP A 4 -2.95 2.82 15.07
CA ASP A 4 -1.98 1.83 15.53
C ASP A 4 -2.34 0.40 15.13
N THR A 5 -3.63 0.06 15.14
CA THR A 5 -4.11 -1.28 14.79
C THR A 5 -3.92 -1.55 13.30
N TYR A 6 -4.27 -0.57 12.46
CA TYR A 6 -4.14 -0.69 11.01
C TYR A 6 -2.68 -0.67 10.56
N MET A 7 -1.84 0.16 11.20
CA MET A 7 -0.41 0.19 10.90
C MET A 7 0.28 -1.13 11.30
N ARG A 8 -0.08 -1.73 12.44
CA ARG A 8 0.41 -3.08 12.81
C ARG A 8 -0.04 -4.14 11.81
N LEU A 9 -1.23 -4.03 11.25
CA LEU A 9 -1.67 -4.91 10.17
C LEU A 9 -0.83 -4.69 8.90
N ALA A 10 -0.57 -3.43 8.50
CA ALA A 10 0.29 -3.12 7.37
C ALA A 10 1.71 -3.70 7.55
N LEU A 11 2.29 -3.59 8.75
CA LEU A 11 3.57 -4.24 9.08
C LEU A 11 3.53 -5.76 8.93
N ARG A 12 2.46 -6.43 9.38
CA ARG A 12 2.26 -7.88 9.18
C ARG A 12 2.06 -8.27 7.71
N LEU A 13 1.50 -7.39 6.89
CA LEU A 13 1.43 -7.61 5.45
C LEU A 13 2.81 -7.50 4.81
N ALA A 14 3.62 -6.52 5.22
CA ALA A 14 4.97 -6.31 4.72
C ALA A 14 5.85 -7.56 4.89
N THR A 15 5.74 -8.28 6.02
CA THR A 15 6.54 -9.49 6.28
C THR A 15 6.30 -10.62 5.27
N LYS A 16 5.19 -10.59 4.51
CA LYS A 16 4.92 -11.57 3.44
C LYS A 16 5.86 -11.43 2.24
N GLY A 17 6.53 -10.27 2.09
CA GLY A 17 7.56 -10.04 1.06
C GLY A 17 8.94 -10.60 1.41
N LEU A 18 9.13 -11.15 2.62
CA LEU A 18 10.43 -11.59 3.10
C LEU A 18 11.08 -12.60 2.15
N GLY A 19 12.32 -12.34 1.77
CA GLY A 19 13.09 -13.18 0.85
C GLY A 19 12.72 -13.02 -0.64
N ARG A 20 11.71 -12.20 -0.97
CA ARG A 20 11.22 -12.02 -2.36
C ARG A 20 11.48 -10.61 -2.91
N THR A 21 11.67 -9.62 -2.05
CA THR A 21 11.91 -8.22 -2.45
C THR A 21 13.37 -7.87 -2.69
N GLY A 22 14.32 -8.78 -2.43
CA GLY A 22 15.76 -8.55 -2.61
C GLY A 22 16.23 -7.26 -1.94
N ALA A 23 16.81 -6.34 -2.72
CA ALA A 23 17.25 -5.03 -2.22
C ALA A 23 16.09 -4.03 -1.99
N ASN A 24 14.90 -4.30 -2.52
CA ASN A 24 13.73 -3.44 -2.31
C ASN A 24 13.17 -3.65 -0.89
N PRO A 25 12.61 -2.59 -0.27
CA PRO A 25 12.01 -2.70 1.05
C PRO A 25 10.77 -3.59 1.04
N MET A 26 10.55 -4.28 2.16
CA MET A 26 9.26 -4.89 2.46
C MET A 26 8.27 -3.80 2.85
N VAL A 27 7.22 -3.62 2.05
CA VAL A 27 6.19 -2.62 2.31
C VAL A 27 4.83 -3.31 2.37
N GLY A 28 4.00 -2.89 3.32
CA GLY A 28 2.60 -3.28 3.42
C GLY A 28 1.70 -2.06 3.45
N ALA A 29 0.47 -2.23 2.97
CA ALA A 29 -0.52 -1.17 2.87
C ALA A 29 -1.93 -1.68 3.20
N VAL A 30 -2.75 -0.84 3.84
CA VAL A 30 -4.14 -1.10 4.20
C VAL A 30 -4.99 0.13 3.87
N VAL A 31 -6.12 -0.06 3.21
CA VAL A 31 -7.12 0.98 2.94
C VAL A 31 -8.32 0.78 3.85
N VAL A 32 -8.71 1.82 4.60
CA VAL A 32 -9.79 1.76 5.60
C VAL A 32 -10.85 2.80 5.30
N LYS A 33 -12.12 2.35 5.23
CA LYS A 33 -13.30 3.20 5.11
C LYS A 33 -14.25 2.95 6.26
N ASN A 34 -14.62 3.99 7.00
CA ASN A 34 -15.60 3.90 8.09
C ASN A 34 -15.29 2.75 9.08
N GLY A 35 -14.00 2.59 9.43
CA GLY A 35 -13.54 1.54 10.34
C GLY A 35 -13.48 0.13 9.72
N GLN A 36 -13.77 -0.03 8.44
CA GLN A 36 -13.69 -1.30 7.72
C GLN A 36 -12.50 -1.32 6.77
N ILE A 37 -11.76 -2.41 6.76
CA ILE A 37 -10.68 -2.62 5.79
C ILE A 37 -11.33 -2.95 4.44
N VAL A 38 -11.09 -2.10 3.45
CA VAL A 38 -11.62 -2.25 2.09
C VAL A 38 -10.55 -2.68 1.09
N GLY A 39 -9.27 -2.60 1.45
CA GLY A 39 -8.17 -3.07 0.62
C GLY A 39 -6.90 -3.33 1.43
N GLN A 40 -6.08 -4.27 0.96
CA GLN A 40 -4.83 -4.70 1.57
C GLN A 40 -3.82 -5.02 0.46
N GLY A 41 -2.54 -4.75 0.73
CA GLY A 41 -1.49 -5.02 -0.23
C GLY A 41 -0.13 -5.14 0.44
N TYR A 42 0.80 -5.81 -0.23
CA TYR A 42 2.21 -5.81 0.11
C TYR A 42 3.04 -5.90 -1.17
N HIS A 43 4.29 -5.49 -1.12
CA HIS A 43 5.21 -5.62 -2.24
C HIS A 43 5.65 -7.09 -2.37
N HIS A 44 5.08 -7.80 -3.35
CA HIS A 44 5.19 -9.26 -3.47
C HIS A 44 6.58 -9.76 -3.90
N ALA A 45 7.21 -9.10 -4.88
CA ALA A 45 8.54 -9.43 -5.39
C ALA A 45 9.18 -8.25 -6.14
N ILE A 46 10.49 -8.32 -6.40
CA ILE A 46 11.20 -7.29 -7.19
C ILE A 46 10.55 -7.09 -8.55
N GLY A 47 10.24 -5.84 -8.88
CA GLY A 47 9.68 -5.47 -10.19
C GLY A 47 8.16 -5.61 -10.28
N GLU A 48 7.50 -6.13 -9.25
CA GLU A 48 6.04 -6.15 -9.14
C GLU A 48 5.49 -4.83 -8.59
N PRO A 49 4.17 -4.56 -8.73
CA PRO A 49 3.57 -3.36 -8.18
C PRO A 49 3.81 -3.21 -6.67
N HIS A 50 3.88 -1.96 -6.21
CA HIS A 50 4.10 -1.66 -4.80
C HIS A 50 2.84 -1.95 -3.96
N ALA A 51 3.00 -1.98 -2.64
CA ALA A 51 1.95 -2.37 -1.70
C ALA A 51 0.66 -1.53 -1.86
N GLU A 52 0.81 -0.21 -2.01
CA GLU A 52 -0.27 0.74 -2.23
C GLU A 52 -1.04 0.47 -3.52
N ALA A 53 -0.36 0.05 -4.59
CA ALA A 53 -1.03 -0.28 -5.85
C ALA A 53 -1.95 -1.48 -5.67
N HIS A 54 -1.49 -2.53 -4.97
CA HIS A 54 -2.32 -3.69 -4.65
C HIS A 54 -3.49 -3.33 -3.71
N ALA A 55 -3.23 -2.55 -2.65
CA ALA A 55 -4.25 -2.17 -1.69
C ALA A 55 -5.35 -1.29 -2.32
N LEU A 56 -4.96 -0.32 -3.16
CA LEU A 56 -5.90 0.56 -3.88
C LEU A 56 -6.67 -0.21 -4.96
N ALA A 57 -6.01 -1.12 -5.69
CA ALA A 57 -6.69 -1.97 -6.66
C ALA A 57 -7.76 -2.85 -5.99
N GLN A 58 -7.46 -3.44 -4.83
CA GLN A 58 -8.43 -4.21 -4.06
C GLN A 58 -9.58 -3.34 -3.52
N ALA A 59 -9.28 -2.13 -3.06
CA ALA A 59 -10.30 -1.19 -2.57
C ALA A 59 -11.23 -0.69 -3.69
N GLY A 60 -10.71 -0.57 -4.92
CA GLY A 60 -11.48 -0.08 -6.07
C GLY A 60 -12.18 1.25 -5.78
N ALA A 61 -13.45 1.35 -6.13
CA ALA A 61 -14.25 2.56 -5.90
C ALA A 61 -14.39 2.95 -4.41
N LYS A 62 -14.14 2.01 -3.48
CA LYS A 62 -14.19 2.31 -2.04
C LYS A 62 -13.00 3.14 -1.59
N ALA A 63 -11.88 3.18 -2.32
CA ALA A 63 -10.69 3.95 -1.95
C ALA A 63 -10.99 5.45 -1.74
N ARG A 64 -11.88 6.04 -2.54
CA ARG A 64 -12.25 7.45 -2.42
C ARG A 64 -12.85 7.76 -1.05
N GLY A 65 -12.26 8.74 -0.36
CA GLY A 65 -12.62 9.15 1.00
C GLY A 65 -12.24 8.13 2.08
N SER A 66 -11.30 7.23 1.80
CA SER A 66 -10.73 6.29 2.76
C SER A 66 -9.36 6.75 3.23
N SER A 67 -8.88 6.23 4.35
CA SER A 67 -7.50 6.42 4.81
C SER A 67 -6.61 5.28 4.32
N LEU A 68 -5.39 5.63 3.88
CA LEU A 68 -4.35 4.68 3.49
C LEU A 68 -3.26 4.63 4.55
N TYR A 69 -3.05 3.45 5.13
CA TYR A 69 -1.94 3.18 6.04
C TYR A 69 -0.85 2.43 5.27
N ILE A 70 0.36 2.98 5.23
CA ILE A 70 1.50 2.40 4.51
C ILE A 70 2.75 2.42 5.40
N THR A 71 3.56 1.36 5.35
CA THR A 71 4.71 1.19 6.27
C THR A 71 5.96 1.97 5.88
N LEU A 72 5.97 2.58 4.68
CA LEU A 72 7.07 3.37 4.16
C LEU A 72 6.52 4.51 3.30
N GLU A 73 7.24 5.62 3.22
CA GLU A 73 6.88 6.75 2.38
C GLU A 73 6.64 6.33 0.92
N PRO A 74 5.53 6.73 0.27
CA PRO A 74 5.26 6.40 -1.12
C PRO A 74 6.30 6.99 -2.07
N CYS A 75 6.77 6.20 -3.04
CA CYS A 75 7.81 6.66 -3.93
C CYS A 75 7.32 7.70 -4.96
N VAL A 76 8.19 8.66 -5.27
CA VAL A 76 7.97 9.73 -6.28
C VAL A 76 8.85 9.57 -7.54
N HIS A 77 9.87 8.72 -7.49
CA HIS A 77 10.83 8.56 -8.58
C HIS A 77 10.20 7.92 -9.82
N GLU A 78 10.42 8.53 -10.98
CA GLU A 78 9.92 8.04 -12.27
C GLU A 78 10.91 7.09 -12.97
N ASN A 79 12.20 7.20 -12.68
CA ASN A 79 13.26 6.37 -13.27
C ASN A 79 13.35 4.97 -12.62
N LYS A 80 12.28 4.18 -12.70
CA LYS A 80 12.22 2.82 -12.16
C LYS A 80 11.27 1.94 -12.99
N ARG A 81 11.24 0.63 -12.69
CA ARG A 81 10.48 -0.38 -13.46
C ARG A 81 8.96 -0.28 -13.34
N THR A 82 8.47 0.39 -12.30
CA THR A 82 7.04 0.54 -11.99
C THR A 82 6.67 2.03 -11.92
N PRO A 83 5.44 2.44 -12.26
CA PRO A 83 5.02 3.82 -12.10
C PRO A 83 5.26 4.37 -10.67
N PRO A 84 5.51 5.67 -10.49
CA PRO A 84 5.57 6.29 -9.16
C PRO A 84 4.21 6.13 -8.46
N CYS A 85 4.24 6.03 -7.14
CA CYS A 85 3.05 5.65 -6.38
C CYS A 85 2.18 6.85 -6.01
N VAL A 86 2.79 8.01 -5.79
CA VAL A 86 2.08 9.24 -5.40
C VAL A 86 0.97 9.63 -6.39
N PRO A 87 1.17 9.63 -7.73
CA PRO A 87 0.09 9.92 -8.67
C PRO A 87 -1.10 8.97 -8.55
N THR A 88 -0.86 7.67 -8.36
CA THR A 88 -1.93 6.67 -8.16
C THR A 88 -2.67 6.89 -6.85
N ILE A 89 -1.96 7.22 -5.77
CA ILE A 89 -2.57 7.54 -4.46
C ILE A 89 -3.47 8.77 -4.59
N ILE A 90 -2.98 9.86 -5.20
CA ILE A 90 -3.77 11.08 -5.41
C ILE A 90 -5.01 10.77 -6.26
N ALA A 91 -4.85 10.04 -7.37
CA ALA A 91 -5.96 9.68 -8.25
C ALA A 91 -7.03 8.81 -7.56
N SER A 92 -6.64 7.99 -6.59
CA SER A 92 -7.57 7.14 -5.82
C SER A 92 -8.50 7.93 -4.89
N GLY A 93 -8.10 9.15 -4.52
CA GLY A 93 -8.89 10.04 -3.67
C GLY A 93 -8.97 9.61 -2.20
N VAL A 94 -7.96 8.91 -1.70
CA VAL A 94 -7.77 8.70 -0.25
C VAL A 94 -7.49 10.03 0.46
N THR A 95 -7.83 10.13 1.75
CA THR A 95 -7.77 11.34 2.58
C THR A 95 -7.00 11.11 3.88
#